data_AF-A0A430G6D6-F1
#
_entry.id   AF-A0A430G6D6-F1
#
_cell.length_a   1.000
_cell.length_b   1.000
_cell.length_c   1.000
_cell.angle_alpha   90.00
_cell.angle_beta   90.00
_cell.angle_gamma   90.00
#
_symmetry.space_group_name_H-M   'P 1'
#
loop_
_entity.id
_entity.type
_entity.pdbx_description
1 polymer ?
#
loop_
_entity_poly.entity_id
_entity_poly.type
_entity_poly.pdbx_seq_one_letter_code
_entity_poly.pdbx_strand_id
1 'polypeptide(L)'
;MRNLHQFIRADTFLIEAAQACRRAGKACRRWEQGGPSDVVGDTAELALAAFNHALSAAEIGEPIALFDQAPETRQARLILAGYLLLAAGTDEDGESADLMLAAKILRAAAIA
;
A
#
# COMPACT_ATOMS: atom_id res chain seq x y z
N MET A 1 -19.97 18.60 -1.52
CA MET A 1 -18.57 19.02 -1.74
C MET A 1 -17.70 18.17 -0.84
N ARG A 2 -17.01 17.14 -1.37
CA ARG A 2 -16.08 16.32 -0.58
C ARG A 2 -14.89 17.21 -0.17
N ASN A 3 -14.44 17.04 1.07
CA ASN A 3 -13.60 18.02 1.76
C ASN A 3 -12.16 17.93 1.23
N LEU A 4 -11.59 19.01 0.71
CA LEU A 4 -10.21 19.05 0.19
C LEU A 4 -9.17 18.52 1.22
N HIS A 5 -9.49 18.67 2.51
CA HIS A 5 -8.69 18.17 3.63
C HIS A 5 -8.62 16.64 3.74
N GLN A 6 -9.64 15.90 3.28
CA GLN A 6 -9.61 14.42 3.23
C GLN A 6 -8.56 13.94 2.21
N PHE A 7 -8.46 14.61 1.07
CA PHE A 7 -7.52 14.26 0.00
C PHE A 7 -6.05 14.54 0.39
N ILE A 8 -5.76 15.74 0.92
CA ILE A 8 -4.38 16.12 1.31
C ILE A 8 -3.80 15.22 2.42
N ARG A 9 -4.65 14.72 3.33
CA ARG A 9 -4.23 13.79 4.38
C ARG A 9 -3.93 12.42 3.81
N ALA A 10 -4.79 11.90 2.93
CA ALA A 10 -4.58 10.61 2.26
C ALA A 10 -3.20 10.54 1.58
N ASP A 11 -2.79 11.61 0.91
CA ASP A 11 -1.53 11.65 0.14
C ASP A 11 -0.29 11.43 1.01
N THR A 12 -0.23 12.07 2.18
CA THR A 12 0.92 11.92 3.08
C THR A 12 1.01 10.49 3.62
N PHE A 13 -0.11 9.92 4.05
CA PHE A 13 -0.11 8.55 4.57
C PHE A 13 0.07 7.49 3.47
N LEU A 14 -0.39 7.74 2.24
CA LEU A 14 -0.11 6.88 1.09
C LEU A 14 1.38 6.88 0.73
N ILE A 15 2.09 8.01 0.92
CA ILE A 15 3.55 8.06 0.79
C ILE A 15 4.22 7.21 1.87
N GLU A 16 3.74 7.27 3.12
CA GLU A 16 4.26 6.43 4.21
C GLU A 16 4.04 4.94 3.94
N ALA A 17 2.83 4.56 3.50
CA ALA A 17 2.50 3.21 3.07
C ALA A 17 3.40 2.74 1.92
N ALA A 18 3.63 3.59 0.91
CA ALA A 18 4.53 3.30 -0.18
C ALA A 18 5.98 3.05 0.29
N GLN A 19 6.46 3.83 1.26
CA GLN A 19 7.79 3.63 1.83
C GLN A 19 7.87 2.33 2.63
N ALA A 20 6.82 1.98 3.38
CA ALA A 20 6.74 0.73 4.12
C ALA A 20 6.73 -0.48 3.18
N CYS A 21 5.92 -0.47 2.13
CA CYS A 21 5.91 -1.48 1.06
C CYS A 21 7.31 -1.67 0.44
N ARG A 22 8.02 -0.55 0.19
CA ARG A 22 9.39 -0.60 -0.36
C ARG A 22 10.38 -1.24 0.61
N ARG A 23 10.24 -1.01 1.93
CA ARG A 23 11.08 -1.68 2.94
C ARG A 23 10.77 -3.16 2.99
N ALA A 24 9.49 -3.53 3.01
CA ALA A 24 9.03 -4.92 2.98
C ALA A 24 9.57 -5.67 1.77
N GLY A 25 9.43 -5.13 0.56
CA GLY A 25 9.97 -5.80 -0.63
C GLY A 25 11.50 -5.90 -0.63
N LYS A 26 12.24 -4.99 0.03
CA LYS A 26 13.70 -5.15 0.18
C LYS A 26 14.04 -6.29 1.14
N ALA A 27 13.27 -6.45 2.21
CA ALA A 27 13.45 -7.55 3.15
C ALA A 27 13.11 -8.88 2.48
N CYS A 28 11.95 -8.96 1.82
CA CYS A 28 11.53 -10.13 1.05
C CYS A 28 12.58 -10.51 -0.01
N ARG A 29 13.08 -9.55 -0.79
CA ARG A 29 14.14 -9.82 -1.78
C ARG A 29 15.42 -10.38 -1.18
N ARG A 30 15.80 -9.94 0.03
CA ARG A 30 16.98 -10.47 0.71
C ARG A 30 16.75 -11.90 1.16
N TRP A 31 15.54 -12.21 1.66
CA TRP A 31 15.15 -13.56 2.03
C TRP A 31 15.10 -14.49 0.82
N GLU A 32 14.50 -14.08 -0.30
CA GLU A 32 14.51 -14.79 -1.60
C GLU A 32 15.94 -15.15 -2.06
N GLN A 33 16.94 -14.36 -1.64
CA GLN A 33 18.36 -14.56 -1.95
C GLN A 33 19.12 -15.37 -0.88
N GLY A 34 18.41 -16.03 0.06
CA GLY A 34 18.98 -16.83 1.14
C GLY A 34 19.26 -16.05 2.44
N GLY A 35 18.70 -14.85 2.58
CA GLY A 35 18.77 -14.05 3.81
C GLY A 35 17.78 -14.52 4.90
N PRO A 36 17.80 -13.88 6.08
CA PRO A 36 16.96 -14.27 7.22
C PRO A 36 15.49 -13.85 7.01
N SER A 37 14.56 -14.71 7.43
CA SER A 37 13.10 -14.58 7.18
C SER A 37 12.34 -13.76 8.22
N ASP A 38 12.88 -13.63 9.44
CA ASP A 38 12.31 -12.86 10.55
C ASP A 38 12.01 -11.40 10.17
N VAL A 39 12.92 -10.78 9.42
CA VAL A 39 12.76 -9.39 8.96
C VAL A 39 11.61 -9.21 7.95
N VAL A 40 11.20 -10.27 7.25
CA VAL A 40 10.14 -10.20 6.24
C VAL A 40 8.78 -9.98 6.89
N GLY A 41 8.45 -10.81 7.90
CA GLY A 41 7.18 -10.71 8.62
C GLY A 41 6.97 -9.32 9.25
N ASP A 42 7.96 -8.84 10.00
CA ASP A 42 7.92 -7.53 10.65
C ASP A 42 7.70 -6.39 9.64
N THR A 43 8.38 -6.44 8.50
CA THR A 43 8.29 -5.36 7.51
C THR A 43 7.00 -5.43 6.69
N ALA A 44 6.47 -6.63 6.44
CA ALA A 44 5.17 -6.85 5.81
C ALA A 44 4.02 -6.33 6.70
N GLU A 45 4.05 -6.65 7.99
CA GLU A 45 3.05 -6.15 8.96
C GLU A 45 3.06 -4.62 9.04
N LEU A 46 4.25 -4.01 9.08
CA LEU A 46 4.39 -2.55 9.04
C LEU A 46 3.85 -1.92 7.74
N ALA A 47 3.97 -2.61 6.60
CA ALA A 47 3.43 -2.13 5.33
C ALA A 47 1.89 -2.15 5.32
N LEU A 48 1.29 -3.23 5.81
CA LEU A 48 -0.17 -3.34 5.98
C LEU A 48 -0.70 -2.31 6.98
N ALA A 49 -0.04 -2.16 8.13
CA ALA A 49 -0.43 -1.18 9.14
C ALA A 49 -0.38 0.26 8.60
N ALA A 50 0.68 0.63 7.88
CA ALA A 50 0.80 1.95 7.26
C ALA A 50 -0.28 2.20 6.20
N PHE A 51 -0.61 1.19 5.39
CA PHE A 51 -1.69 1.29 4.41
C PHE A 51 -3.06 1.47 5.08
N ASN A 52 -3.38 0.68 6.10
CA ASN A 52 -4.64 0.81 6.85
C ASN A 52 -4.74 2.16 7.59
N HIS A 53 -3.63 2.68 8.10
CA HIS A 53 -3.58 4.04 8.64
C HIS A 53 -3.97 5.06 7.57
N ALA A 54 -3.41 4.94 6.36
CA ALA A 54 -3.70 5.85 5.26
C ALA A 54 -5.19 5.88 4.89
N LEU A 55 -5.84 4.71 4.87
CA LEU A 55 -7.28 4.63 4.64
C LEU A 55 -8.07 5.31 5.75
N SER A 56 -7.79 4.94 7.01
CA SER A 56 -8.46 5.51 8.19
C SER A 56 -8.32 7.03 8.25
N ALA A 57 -7.12 7.56 8.03
CA ALA A 57 -6.85 9.00 8.08
C ALA A 57 -7.51 9.79 6.94
N ALA A 58 -7.80 9.11 5.83
CA ALA A 58 -8.56 9.66 4.71
C ALA A 58 -10.07 9.47 4.84
N GLU A 59 -10.53 8.85 5.95
CA GLU A 59 -11.91 8.39 6.15
C GLU A 59 -12.38 7.48 5.00
N ILE A 60 -11.42 6.80 4.39
CA ILE A 60 -11.64 5.75 3.41
C ILE A 60 -11.82 4.47 4.22
N GLY A 61 -12.94 3.78 4.00
CA GLY A 61 -13.15 2.44 4.53
C GLY A 61 -12.24 1.44 3.81
N GLU A 62 -12.83 0.37 3.29
CA GLU A 62 -12.06 -0.62 2.54
C GLU A 62 -11.70 -0.12 1.13
N PRO A 63 -10.54 -0.51 0.56
CA PRO A 63 -10.13 -0.12 -0.79
C PRO A 63 -11.15 -0.50 -1.87
N ILE A 64 -11.81 -1.66 -1.70
CA ILE A 64 -12.87 -2.12 -2.60
C ILE A 64 -14.09 -1.19 -2.51
N ALA A 65 -14.49 -0.81 -1.29
CA ALA A 65 -15.59 0.12 -1.08
C ALA A 65 -15.29 1.52 -1.66
N LEU A 66 -14.03 1.99 -1.58
CA LEU A 66 -13.62 3.23 -2.25
C LEU A 66 -13.78 3.15 -3.77
N PHE A 67 -13.34 2.02 -4.35
CA PHE A 67 -13.47 1.80 -5.79
C PHE A 67 -14.94 1.76 -6.21
N ASP A 68 -15.81 1.06 -5.49
CA ASP A 68 -17.24 0.98 -5.81
C ASP A 68 -17.93 2.35 -5.76
N GLN A 69 -17.48 3.25 -4.87
CA GLN A 69 -18.03 4.60 -4.73
C GLN A 69 -17.54 5.58 -5.80
N ALA A 70 -16.37 5.35 -6.40
CA ALA A 70 -15.71 6.29 -7.30
C ALA A 70 -14.79 5.60 -8.34
N PRO A 71 -15.28 4.62 -9.11
CA PRO A 71 -14.45 3.78 -9.99
C PRO A 71 -13.83 4.56 -11.16
N GLU A 72 -14.40 5.72 -11.50
CA GLU A 72 -13.91 6.63 -12.52
C GLU A 72 -12.64 7.37 -12.09
N THR A 73 -12.39 7.49 -10.78
CA THR A 73 -11.25 8.24 -10.26
C THR A 73 -9.95 7.47 -10.41
N ARG A 74 -8.91 8.15 -10.88
CA ARG A 74 -7.58 7.56 -11.00
C ARG A 74 -7.04 7.12 -9.63
N GLN A 75 -7.26 7.95 -8.61
CA GLN A 75 -6.82 7.66 -7.26
C GLN A 75 -7.44 6.38 -6.69
N ALA A 76 -8.76 6.18 -6.77
CA ALA A 76 -9.40 4.96 -6.25
C ALA A 76 -8.88 3.69 -6.94
N ARG A 77 -8.71 3.72 -8.27
CA ARG A 77 -8.13 2.60 -9.03
C ARG A 77 -6.71 2.28 -8.60
N LEU A 78 -5.89 3.30 -8.36
CA LEU A 78 -4.51 3.11 -7.92
C LEU A 78 -4.44 2.63 -6.46
N ILE A 79 -5.29 3.13 -5.56
CA ILE A 79 -5.36 2.63 -4.18
C ILE A 79 -5.75 1.15 -4.16
N LEU A 80 -6.78 0.76 -4.92
CA LEU A 80 -7.18 -0.64 -5.03
C LEU A 80 -6.06 -1.52 -5.61
N ALA A 81 -5.43 -1.10 -6.71
CA ALA A 81 -4.32 -1.86 -7.31
C ALA A 81 -3.11 -1.98 -6.36
N GLY A 82 -2.77 -0.90 -5.65
CA GLY A 82 -1.70 -0.90 -4.65
C GLY A 82 -2.01 -1.84 -3.49
N TYR A 83 -3.26 -1.88 -3.03
CA TYR A 83 -3.72 -2.80 -2.00
C TYR A 83 -3.63 -4.27 -2.44
N LEU A 84 -4.13 -4.60 -3.63
CA LEU A 84 -4.12 -5.99 -4.12
C LEU A 84 -2.69 -6.55 -4.23
N LEU A 85 -1.74 -5.72 -4.69
CA LEU A 85 -0.33 -6.10 -4.75
C LEU A 85 0.32 -6.16 -3.38
N LEU A 86 -0.04 -5.25 -2.46
CA LEU A 86 0.43 -5.33 -1.09
C LEU A 86 -0.04 -6.64 -0.45
N ALA A 87 -1.32 -6.98 -0.58
CA ALA A 87 -1.89 -8.21 -0.06
C ALA A 87 -1.16 -9.44 -0.65
N ALA A 88 -1.02 -9.51 -1.98
CA ALA A 88 -0.28 -10.59 -2.65
C ALA A 88 1.17 -10.71 -2.17
N GLY A 89 1.85 -9.58 -1.99
CA GLY A 89 3.23 -9.53 -1.50
C GLY A 89 3.40 -9.82 0.00
N THR A 90 2.32 -9.86 0.77
CA THR A 90 2.34 -10.19 2.22
C THR A 90 1.72 -11.54 2.55
N ASP A 91 1.06 -12.19 1.59
CA ASP A 91 0.46 -13.51 1.74
C ASP A 91 1.54 -14.61 1.67
N GLU A 92 1.18 -15.85 2.04
CA GLU A 92 2.08 -17.01 2.05
C GLU A 92 2.79 -17.18 0.69
N ASP A 93 4.14 -17.11 0.71
CA ASP A 93 5.05 -17.09 -0.46
C ASP A 93 5.10 -15.79 -1.29
N GLY A 94 4.49 -14.70 -0.82
CA GLY A 94 4.42 -13.41 -1.51
C GLY A 94 5.78 -12.89 -2.02
N GLU A 95 5.77 -12.26 -3.21
CA GLU A 95 6.99 -11.87 -3.90
C GLU A 95 7.43 -10.42 -3.60
N SER A 96 8.73 -10.22 -3.53
CA SER A 96 9.31 -8.88 -3.42
C SER A 96 8.91 -7.95 -4.57
N ALA A 97 8.63 -8.51 -5.75
CA ALA A 97 8.16 -7.77 -6.91
C ALA A 97 6.80 -7.09 -6.67
N ASP A 98 5.86 -7.78 -6.02
CA ASP A 98 4.53 -7.26 -5.73
C ASP A 98 4.60 -6.11 -4.74
N LEU A 99 5.38 -6.26 -3.66
CA LEU A 99 5.61 -5.20 -2.68
C LEU A 99 6.30 -3.97 -3.31
N MET A 100 7.22 -4.19 -4.25
CA MET A 100 7.88 -3.11 -4.98
C MET A 100 6.92 -2.39 -5.94
N LEU A 101 6.00 -3.12 -6.56
CA LEU A 101 5.01 -2.56 -7.46
C LEU A 101 3.92 -1.81 -6.68
N ALA A 102 3.44 -2.38 -5.58
CA ALA A 102 2.56 -1.74 -4.61
C ALA A 102 3.13 -0.38 -4.17
N ALA A 103 4.41 -0.34 -3.78
CA ALA A 103 5.09 0.90 -3.39
C ALA A 103 5.03 1.98 -4.48
N LYS A 104 5.23 1.61 -5.75
CA LYS A 104 5.19 2.55 -6.88
C LYS A 104 3.76 3.05 -7.12
N ILE A 105 2.78 2.16 -7.06
CA ILE A 105 1.38 2.48 -7.32
C ILE A 105 0.80 3.36 -6.21
N LEU A 106 1.06 3.04 -4.94
CA LEU A 106 0.61 3.86 -3.81
C LEU A 106 1.21 5.27 -3.85
N ARG A 107 2.47 5.40 -4.25
CA ARG A 107 3.08 6.71 -4.48
C ARG A 107 2.44 7.46 -5.64
N ALA A 108 2.04 6.77 -6.70
CA ALA A 108 1.31 7.38 -7.80
C ALA A 108 -0.10 7.81 -7.37
N ALA A 109 -0.77 7.04 -6.50
CA ALA A 109 -2.07 7.37 -5.94
C ALA A 109 -2.04 8.65 -5.08
N ALA A 110 -0.95 8.87 -4.34
CA ALA A 110 -0.74 10.05 -3.49
C ALA A 110 -0.58 11.38 -4.26
N ILE A 111 -0.50 11.35 -5.59
CA ILE A 111 -0.35 12.54 -6.44
C ILE A 111 -1.37 12.54 -7.59
N ALA A 112 -2.37 11.66 -7.54
CA ALA A 112 -3.31 11.39 -8.64
C ALA A 112 -4.60 12.20 -8.57
#